data_AF-A0A383BER6-F1
#
_entry.id   AF-A0A383BER6-F1
#
_cell.length_a   1.000
_cell.length_b   1.000
_cell.length_c   1.000
_cell.angle_alpha   90.00
_cell.angle_beta   90.00
_cell.angle_gamma   90.00
#
_symmetry.space_group_name_H-M   'P 1'
#
loop_
_entity.id
_entity.type
_entity.pdbx_description
1 polymer ?
#
loop_
_entity_poly.entity_id
_entity_poly.type
_entity_poly.pdbx_seq_one_letter_code
_entity_poly.pdbx_strand_id
1 'polypeptide(L)' 'MSESKPRRKLIAILAADAVGFSKKMGENEDRTLRNLKACRALTDESIKSTTGEFLAALGIP' A
#
# COMPACT_ATOMS: atom_id res chain seq x y z
N MET A 1 32.18 27.63 -7.08
CA MET A 1 31.47 26.37 -6.77
C MET A 1 30.00 26.71 -6.65
N SER A 2 29.15 26.20 -7.53
CA SER A 2 27.70 26.48 -7.48
C SER A 2 27.08 25.74 -6.29
N GLU A 3 26.60 26.48 -5.29
CA GLU A 3 25.78 25.91 -4.22
C GLU A 3 24.49 25.33 -4.83
N SER A 4 24.41 24.00 -4.90
CA SER A 4 23.18 23.29 -5.24
C SER A 4 22.19 23.41 -4.09
N LYS A 5 21.32 24.43 -4.14
CA LYS A 5 20.21 24.59 -3.18
C LYS A 5 19.40 23.28 -3.12
N PRO A 6 19.13 22.72 -1.92
CA PRO A 6 18.35 21.49 -1.79
C PRO A 6 16.95 21.67 -2.38
N ARG A 7 16.61 20.88 -3.40
CA ARG A 7 15.24 20.82 -3.95
C ARG A 7 14.35 20.08 -2.95
N ARG A 8 13.44 20.81 -2.30
CA ARG A 8 12.42 20.23 -1.41
C ARG A 8 11.17 19.91 -2.23
N LYS A 9 10.71 18.67 -2.18
CA LYS A 9 9.42 18.25 -2.73
C LYS A 9 8.51 17.83 -1.57
N LEU A 10 7.28 18.31 -1.56
CA LEU A 10 6.24 17.82 -0.67
C LEU A 10 5.64 16.55 -1.29
N ILE A 11 5.60 15.49 -0.49
CA ILE A 11 5.00 14.21 -0.88
C ILE A 11 4.03 13.77 0.21
N ALA A 12 2.92 13.15 -0.19
CA ALA A 12 2.03 12.45 0.72
C ALA A 12 2.34 10.95 0.63
N ILE A 13 2.59 10.31 1.77
CA ILE A 13 2.85 8.87 1.85
C ILE A 13 1.64 8.23 2.55
N LEU A 14 1.03 7.25 1.89
CA LEU A 14 -0.04 6.44 2.44
C LEU A 14 0.53 5.06 2.82
N ALA A 15 0.36 4.68 4.08
CA ALA A 15 0.65 3.34 4.58
C ALA A 15 -0.64 2.72 5.12
N ALA A 16 -0.98 1.50 4.68
CA ALA A 16 -2.19 0.78 5.06
C ALA A 16 -1.85 -0.66 5.45
N ASP A 17 -2.51 -1.18 6.48
CA ASP A 17 -2.32 -2.55 7.01
C ASP A 17 -3.66 -3.26 7.23
N ALA A 18 -3.65 -4.59 7.20
CA ALA A 18 -4.82 -5.44 7.40
C ALA A 18 -5.00 -5.80 8.87
N VAL A 19 -6.09 -5.31 9.49
CA VAL A 19 -6.36 -5.55 10.92
C VAL A 19 -6.45 -7.05 11.25
N GLY A 20 -5.61 -7.48 12.19
CA GLY A 20 -5.56 -8.87 12.66
C GLY A 20 -5.13 -9.87 11.59
N PHE A 21 -4.31 -9.46 10.62
CA PHE A 21 -3.85 -10.31 9.51
C PHE A 21 -3.37 -11.69 9.95
N SER A 22 -2.44 -11.75 10.92
CA SER A 22 -1.88 -13.02 11.40
C SER A 22 -2.93 -13.98 11.96
N LYS A 23 -3.93 -13.46 12.69
CA LYS A 23 -5.04 -14.26 13.21
C LYS A 23 -5.91 -14.80 12.07
N LYS A 24 -6.25 -13.95 11.10
CA LYS A 24 -7.09 -14.33 9.95
C LYS A 24 -6.40 -15.37 9.05
N MET A 25 -5.09 -15.24 8.84
CA MET A 25 -4.28 -16.24 8.13
C MET A 25 -4.29 -17.59 8.83
N GLY A 26 -4.22 -17.62 10.17
CA GLY A 26 -4.31 -18.86 10.94
C GLY A 26 -5.70 -19.51 10.94
N GLU A 27 -6.78 -18.72 10.82
CA GLU A 27 -8.15 -19.24 10.77
C GLU A 27 -8.54 -19.76 9.38
N ASN A 28 -8.22 -18.99 8.33
CA ASN A 28 -8.51 -19.37 6.94
C ASN A 28 -7.61 -18.57 5.98
N GLU A 29 -6.52 -19.19 5.56
CA GLU A 29 -5.53 -18.61 4.65
C GLU A 29 -6.14 -18.23 3.30
N ASP A 30 -6.81 -19.15 2.61
CA ASP A 30 -7.37 -18.92 1.27
C ASP A 30 -8.34 -17.74 1.23
N ARG A 31 -9.25 -17.68 2.22
CA ARG A 31 -10.22 -16.59 2.34
C ARG A 31 -9.52 -15.28 2.65
N THR A 32 -8.50 -15.31 3.51
CA THR A 32 -7.73 -14.11 3.88
C THR A 32 -6.96 -13.56 2.69
N LEU A 33 -6.29 -14.42 1.91
CA LEU A 33 -5.59 -14.03 0.69
C LEU A 33 -6.53 -13.47 -0.38
N ARG A 34 -7.69 -14.09 -0.61
CA ARG A 34 -8.70 -13.59 -1.54
C ARG A 34 -9.20 -12.20 -1.14
N ASN A 35 -9.53 -12.01 0.14
CA ASN A 35 -9.99 -10.73 0.65
C ASN A 35 -8.90 -9.67 0.56
N LEU A 36 -7.66 -10.00 0.90
CA LEU A 36 -6.55 -9.06 0.86
C LEU A 36 -6.25 -8.59 -0.57
N LYS A 37 -6.31 -9.50 -1.56
CA LYS A 37 -6.19 -9.15 -2.99
C LYS A 37 -7.32 -8.23 -3.45
N ALA A 38 -8.56 -8.49 -3.02
CA ALA A 38 -9.71 -7.64 -3.33
C ALA A 38 -9.57 -6.24 -2.72
N CYS A 39 -9.21 -6.15 -1.43
CA CYS A 39 -8.94 -4.87 -0.77
C CYS A 39 -7.82 -4.10 -1.47
N ARG A 40 -6.75 -4.77 -1.90
CA ARG A 40 -5.66 -4.14 -2.64
C ARG A 40 -6.14 -3.59 -3.99
N ALA A 41 -6.93 -4.34 -4.74
CA ALA A 41 -7.47 -3.86 -6.02
C ALA A 41 -8.30 -2.57 -5.84
N LEU A 42 -9.14 -2.52 -4.80
CA LEU A 42 -9.92 -1.31 -4.47
C LEU A 42 -9.03 -0.12 -4.08
N THR A 43 -7.99 -0.37 -3.30
CA THR A 43 -7.01 0.66 -2.93
C THR A 43 -6.23 1.13 -4.16
N ASP A 44 -5.77 0.23 -5.02
CA ASP A 44 -5.03 0.56 -6.23
C ASP A 44 -5.89 1.38 -7.21
N GLU A 45 -7.17 1.05 -7.36
CA GLU A 45 -8.13 1.86 -8.14
C GLU A 45 -8.31 3.26 -7.53
N SER A 46 -8.41 3.35 -6.21
CA SER A 46 -8.53 4.63 -5.48
C SER A 46 -7.26 5.48 -5.56
N ILE A 47 -6.08 4.84 -5.56
CA ILE A 47 -4.80 5.53 -5.74
C ILE A 47 -4.70 6.04 -7.18
N LYS A 48 -5.06 5.23 -8.17
CA LYS A 48 -5.03 5.63 -9.60
C LYS A 48 -6.02 6.74 -9.95
N SER A 49 -7.16 6.80 -9.27
CA SER A 49 -8.13 7.88 -9.45
C SER A 49 -7.64 9.21 -8.85
N THR A 50 -6.68 9.14 -7.92
CA THR A 50 -5.93 10.28 -7.41
C THR A 50 -4.64 10.43 -8.23
N THR A 51 -4.01 11.60 -8.30
CA THR A 51 -2.69 11.76 -8.98
C THR A 51 -1.52 11.10 -8.19
N GLY A 52 -1.80 10.02 -7.45
CA GLY A 52 -0.85 9.27 -6.65
C GLY A 52 -0.30 8.06 -7.40
N GLU A 53 0.86 7.57 -6.94
CA GLU A 53 1.47 6.34 -7.45
C GLU A 53 1.57 5.30 -6.34
N PHE A 54 1.26 4.04 -6.66
CA PHE A 54 1.48 2.91 -5.76
C PHE A 54 2.93 2.44 -5.86
N LEU A 55 3.65 2.41 -4.73
CA LEU A 55 5.08 2.11 -4.71
C LEU A 55 5.41 0.66 -4.30
N ALA A 56 4.77 0.11 -3.26
CA ALA A 56 5.07 -1.24 -2.79
C ALA A 56 3.98 -1.80 -1.86
N ALA A 57 3.85 -3.14 -1.83
CA ALA A 57 3.14 -3.89 -0.80
C ALA A 57 4.08 -4.94 -0.19
N LEU A 58 3.93 -5.20 1.12
CA LEU A 58 4.69 -6.20 1.87
C LEU A 58 3.71 -7.21 2.49
N GLY A 59 4.13 -8.47 2.64
CA GLY A 59 3.36 -9.48 3.38
C GLY A 59 2.35 -10.31 2.57
N ILE A 60 2.38 -10.24 1.24
CA ILE A 60 1.67 -11.18 0.35
C ILE A 60 2.74 -11.97 -0.42
N PRO A 61 2.69 -13.32 -0.42
CA PRO A 61 3.58 -14.14 -1.24
C PRO A 61 3.30 -13.98 -2.75
#